data_AF-A0A0K0FIV6-F1
#
_entry.id   AF-A0A0K0FIV6-F1
#
_cell.length_a   1.000
_cell.length_b   1.000
_cell.length_c   1.000
_cell.angle_alpha   90.00
_cell.angle_beta   90.00
_cell.angle_gamma   90.00
#
_symmetry.space_group_name_H-M   'P 1'
#
loop_
_entity.id
_entity.type
_entity.pdbx_description
1 polymer ?
#
loop_
_entity_poly.entity_id
_entity_poly.type
_entity_poly.pdbx_seq_one_letter_code
_entity_poly.pdbx_strand_id
1 'polypeptide(L)'
;MHSKNLLLFLNFFVLLQSYKILVVNPRNGYSHVNFFSQIADILTDEGHDVTVLTIDLDPTIKHPGAYKAKVITYPATKEIEDNFVNTTNSKYFWNLSSSGLDQYKTYVTVFSMSLVDNIYNDLGLLFTGSFLPNHMSPFSDKITYKERFQNVYSHYFGEVVLSHLNDRMTLQKKFNEDYGK
;
A
#
# COMPACT_ATOMS: atom_id res chain seq x y z
N MET A 1 -2.14 18.82 42.21
CA MET A 1 -2.84 17.54 41.93
C MET A 1 -3.82 17.60 40.74
N HIS A 2 -4.03 18.75 40.08
CA HIS A 2 -5.05 18.90 39.03
C HIS A 2 -4.57 18.66 37.59
N SER A 3 -3.28 18.88 37.28
CA SER A 3 -2.75 18.71 35.92
C SER A 3 -2.74 17.25 35.44
N LYS A 4 -2.47 16.29 36.33
CA LYS A 4 -2.49 14.85 35.99
C LYS A 4 -3.90 14.37 35.63
N ASN A 5 -4.92 14.85 36.34
CA ASN A 5 -6.32 14.53 36.05
C ASN A 5 -6.80 15.19 34.74
N LEU A 6 -6.33 16.40 34.43
CA LEU A 6 -6.59 17.07 33.16
C LEU A 6 -5.93 16.33 31.97
N LEU A 7 -4.69 15.85 32.14
CA LEU A 7 -4.01 15.04 31.13
C LEU A 7 -4.72 13.69 30.90
N LEU A 8 -5.19 13.04 31.95
CA LEU A 8 -6.02 11.82 31.86
C LEU A 8 -7.33 12.09 31.10
N PHE A 9 -7.99 13.22 31.38
CA PHE A 9 -9.22 13.62 30.70
C PHE A 9 -9.00 13.95 29.21
N LEU A 10 -7.89 14.63 28.87
CA LEU A 10 -7.52 14.92 27.47
C LEU A 10 -7.21 13.64 26.67
N ASN A 11 -6.58 12.64 27.29
CA ASN A 11 -6.38 11.33 26.64
C ASN A 11 -7.70 10.61 26.36
N PHE A 12 -8.71 10.80 27.22
CA PHE A 12 -10.04 10.21 27.02
C PHE A 12 -10.74 10.80 25.78
N PHE A 13 -10.50 12.07 25.45
CA PHE A 13 -11.08 12.71 24.27
C PHE A 13 -10.55 12.11 22.96
N VAL A 14 -9.28 11.69 22.92
CA VAL A 14 -8.69 11.02 21.75
C VAL A 14 -9.34 9.65 21.50
N LEU A 15 -9.74 8.94 22.57
CA LEU A 15 -10.41 7.63 22.49
C LEU A 15 -11.88 7.72 22.03
N LEU A 16 -12.50 8.90 22.11
CA LEU A 16 -13.89 9.12 21.66
C LEU A 16 -13.98 9.54 20.20
N GLN A 17 -12.85 9.74 19.52
CA GLN A 17 -12.83 10.25 18.15
C GLN A 17 -13.05 9.12 17.14
N SER A 18 -14.30 8.95 16.72
CA SER A 18 -14.63 8.15 15.55
C SER A 18 -14.36 8.95 14.28
N TYR A 19 -13.49 8.44 13.42
CA TYR A 19 -13.22 9.05 12.11
C TYR A 19 -14.21 8.55 11.08
N LYS A 20 -14.54 9.41 10.12
CA LYS A 20 -15.23 9.02 8.89
C LYS A 20 -14.19 8.68 7.82
N ILE A 21 -14.09 7.40 7.48
CA ILE A 21 -13.04 6.86 6.62
C ILE A 21 -13.66 6.33 5.33
N LEU A 22 -13.13 6.77 4.19
CA LEU A 22 -13.46 6.23 2.88
C LEU A 22 -12.33 5.31 2.43
N VAL A 23 -12.62 4.03 2.25
CA VAL A 23 -11.72 3.05 1.66
C VAL A 23 -12.11 2.87 0.21
N VAL A 24 -11.20 3.15 -0.72
CA VAL A 24 -11.41 2.89 -2.15
C VAL A 24 -10.82 1.52 -2.46
N ASN A 25 -11.68 0.58 -2.87
CA ASN A 25 -11.30 -0.82 -3.09
C ASN A 25 -11.85 -1.31 -4.44
N PRO A 26 -11.18 -1.00 -5.57
CA PRO A 26 -11.58 -1.51 -6.87
C PRO A 26 -11.43 -3.03 -6.94
N ARG A 27 -12.37 -3.73 -7.59
CA ARG A 27 -12.27 -5.17 -7.85
C ARG A 27 -11.39 -5.43 -9.06
N ASN A 28 -10.09 -5.23 -8.95
CA ASN A 28 -9.10 -5.52 -9.99
C ASN A 28 -8.22 -6.75 -9.67
N GLY A 29 -8.30 -7.28 -8.46
CA GLY A 29 -7.55 -8.46 -8.05
C GLY A 29 -8.06 -9.00 -6.72
N TYR A 30 -8.08 -10.32 -6.58
CA TYR A 30 -8.60 -10.97 -5.38
C TYR A 30 -7.87 -10.51 -4.11
N SER A 31 -6.55 -10.36 -4.18
CA SER A 31 -5.73 -9.91 -3.05
C SER A 31 -5.99 -8.46 -2.65
N HIS A 32 -6.19 -7.56 -3.62
CA HIS A 32 -6.59 -6.17 -3.39
C HIS A 32 -7.89 -6.10 -2.62
N VAL A 33 -8.91 -6.80 -3.16
CA VAL A 33 -10.21 -6.83 -2.51
C VAL A 33 -10.08 -7.39 -1.10
N ASN A 34 -9.40 -8.50 -0.90
CA ASN A 34 -9.22 -9.14 0.41
C ASN A 34 -8.45 -8.25 1.41
N PHE A 35 -7.37 -7.60 1.00
CA PHE A 35 -6.53 -6.77 1.87
C PHE A 35 -7.27 -5.52 2.35
N PHE A 36 -7.83 -4.74 1.42
CA PHE A 36 -8.58 -3.53 1.78
C PHE A 36 -9.88 -3.84 2.51
N SER A 37 -10.49 -5.00 2.27
CA SER A 37 -11.66 -5.47 3.03
C SER A 37 -11.32 -5.73 4.50
N GLN A 38 -10.19 -6.40 4.77
CA GLN A 38 -9.72 -6.63 6.14
C GLN A 38 -9.39 -5.31 6.85
N ILE A 39 -8.72 -4.37 6.17
CA ILE A 39 -8.45 -3.04 6.75
C ILE A 39 -9.76 -2.33 7.10
N ALA A 40 -10.73 -2.33 6.18
CA ALA A 40 -12.02 -1.69 6.43
C ALA A 40 -12.74 -2.30 7.63
N ASP A 41 -12.75 -3.63 7.74
CA ASP A 41 -13.41 -4.31 8.85
C ASP A 41 -12.72 -4.07 10.20
N ILE A 42 -11.38 -4.05 10.23
CA ILE A 42 -10.61 -3.71 11.45
C ILE A 42 -10.91 -2.27 11.89
N LEU A 43 -10.91 -1.31 10.95
CA LEU A 43 -11.21 0.09 11.27
C LEU A 43 -12.66 0.26 11.77
N THR A 44 -13.61 -0.52 11.24
CA THR A 44 -14.98 -0.56 11.75
C THR A 44 -15.03 -1.15 13.17
N ASP A 45 -14.30 -2.22 13.46
CA ASP A 45 -14.22 -2.82 14.80
C ASP A 45 -13.66 -1.85 15.85
N GLU A 46 -12.71 -1.00 15.46
CA GLU A 46 -12.15 0.06 16.32
C GLU A 46 -13.12 1.27 16.50
N GLY A 47 -14.33 1.19 15.95
CA GLY A 47 -15.41 2.17 16.17
C GLY A 47 -15.43 3.34 15.19
N HIS A 48 -14.74 3.23 14.05
CA HIS A 48 -14.79 4.25 12.98
C HIS A 48 -16.00 4.09 12.05
N ASP A 49 -16.47 5.20 11.48
CA ASP A 49 -17.49 5.21 10.42
C ASP A 49 -16.80 4.96 9.06
N VAL A 50 -16.73 3.69 8.67
CA VAL A 50 -16.01 3.25 7.46
C VAL A 50 -16.99 2.96 6.32
N THR A 51 -16.77 3.62 5.19
CA THR A 51 -17.43 3.32 3.91
C THR A 51 -16.41 2.79 2.90
N VAL A 52 -16.71 1.66 2.27
CA VAL A 52 -15.92 1.07 1.19
C VAL A 52 -16.57 1.39 -0.14
N LEU A 53 -15.92 2.19 -0.98
CA LEU A 53 -16.32 2.40 -2.36
C LEU A 53 -15.66 1.34 -3.24
N THR A 54 -16.49 0.51 -3.85
CA THR A 54 -16.06 -0.59 -4.73
C THR A 54 -16.41 -0.27 -6.18
N ILE A 55 -15.46 -0.47 -7.09
CA ILE A 55 -15.67 -0.36 -8.53
C ILE A 55 -15.41 -1.73 -9.14
N ASP A 56 -16.39 -2.30 -9.83
CA ASP A 56 -16.31 -3.66 -10.37
C ASP A 56 -15.50 -3.68 -11.69
N LEU A 57 -14.17 -3.57 -11.60
CA LEU A 57 -13.28 -3.49 -12.77
C LEU A 57 -13.07 -4.84 -13.47
N ASP A 58 -12.97 -5.92 -12.71
CA ASP A 58 -12.84 -7.28 -13.20
C ASP A 58 -14.06 -8.12 -12.73
N PRO A 59 -14.99 -8.45 -13.65
CA PRO A 59 -16.20 -9.19 -13.30
C PRO A 59 -15.91 -10.65 -12.90
N THR A 60 -14.69 -11.16 -13.10
CA THR A 60 -14.31 -12.50 -12.67
C THR A 60 -14.06 -12.59 -11.16
N ILE A 61 -13.85 -11.45 -10.49
CA ILE A 61 -13.54 -11.39 -9.06
C ILE A 61 -14.81 -11.48 -8.20
N LYS A 62 -15.02 -12.67 -7.61
CA LYS A 62 -16.19 -13.00 -6.77
C LYS A 62 -16.00 -12.77 -5.27
N HIS A 63 -14.92 -12.10 -4.85
CA HIS A 63 -14.68 -11.83 -3.44
C HIS A 63 -15.84 -11.03 -2.82
N PRO A 64 -16.36 -11.37 -1.63
CA PRO A 64 -17.55 -10.72 -1.09
C PRO A 64 -17.34 -9.23 -0.73
N GLY A 65 -16.11 -8.84 -0.40
CA GLY A 65 -15.75 -7.49 0.02
C GLY A 65 -15.57 -7.43 1.54
N ALA A 66 -15.67 -6.23 2.11
CA ALA A 66 -15.69 -6.02 3.56
C ALA A 66 -17.00 -6.54 4.15
N TYR A 67 -16.94 -7.17 5.32
CA TYR A 67 -18.09 -7.79 5.97
C TYR A 67 -18.79 -6.87 6.97
N LYS A 68 -18.05 -5.93 7.57
CA LYS A 68 -18.50 -5.05 8.65
C LYS A 68 -18.64 -3.61 8.20
N ALA A 69 -17.75 -3.13 7.34
CA ALA A 69 -17.82 -1.78 6.80
C ALA A 69 -19.01 -1.60 5.84
N LYS A 70 -19.52 -0.36 5.71
CA LYS A 70 -20.58 -0.04 4.75
C LYS A 70 -20.03 -0.09 3.32
N VAL A 71 -20.54 -0.98 2.47
CA VAL A 71 -20.08 -1.09 1.08
C VAL A 71 -21.01 -0.35 0.12
N ILE A 72 -20.43 0.47 -0.75
CA ILE A 72 -21.10 1.10 -1.90
C ILE A 72 -20.44 0.57 -3.16
N THR A 73 -21.20 -0.12 -4.00
CA THR A 73 -20.70 -0.65 -5.29
C THR A 73 -21.14 0.28 -6.41
N TYR A 74 -20.18 0.69 -7.22
CA TYR A 74 -20.38 1.39 -8.48
C TYR A 74 -20.05 0.44 -9.64
N PRO A 75 -21.00 0.19 -10.56
CA PRO A 75 -20.71 -0.65 -11.72
C PRO A 75 -19.68 0.04 -12.61
N ALA A 76 -18.69 -0.70 -13.11
CA ALA A 76 -17.77 -0.15 -14.09
C ALA A 76 -18.52 0.15 -15.40
N THR A 77 -18.15 1.25 -16.06
CA THR A 77 -18.53 1.48 -17.45
C THR A 77 -17.59 0.69 -18.35
N LYS A 78 -18.04 0.32 -19.56
CA LYS A 78 -17.19 -0.36 -20.55
C LYS A 78 -15.87 0.37 -20.80
N GLU A 79 -15.90 1.70 -20.82
CA GLU A 79 -14.69 2.52 -20.98
C GLU A 79 -13.68 2.29 -19.85
N ILE A 80 -14.14 2.19 -18.61
CA ILE A 80 -13.29 1.95 -17.44
C ILE A 80 -12.75 0.52 -17.46
N GLU A 81 -13.57 -0.46 -17.83
CA GLU A 81 -13.16 -1.85 -18.02
C GLU A 81 -12.07 -1.96 -19.11
N ASP A 82 -12.30 -1.37 -20.27
CA ASP A 82 -11.36 -1.36 -21.41
C ASP A 82 -10.03 -0.68 -21.03
N ASN A 83 -10.08 0.44 -20.33
CA ASN A 83 -8.88 1.13 -19.83
C ASN A 83 -8.11 0.28 -18.81
N PHE A 84 -8.81 -0.40 -17.91
CA PHE A 84 -8.18 -1.29 -16.94
C PHE A 84 -7.51 -2.49 -17.63
N VAL A 85 -8.20 -3.16 -18.56
CA VAL A 85 -7.64 -4.26 -19.36
C VAL A 85 -6.42 -3.80 -20.14
N ASN A 86 -6.46 -2.62 -20.76
CA ASN A 86 -5.31 -2.06 -21.45
C ASN A 86 -4.14 -1.78 -20.51
N THR A 87 -4.39 -1.29 -19.28
CA THR A 87 -3.36 -0.96 -18.26
C THR A 87 -2.79 -2.21 -17.58
N THR A 88 -3.45 -3.36 -17.68
CA THR A 88 -3.01 -4.64 -17.09
C THR A 88 -2.53 -5.65 -18.12
N ASN A 89 -2.58 -5.30 -19.41
CA ASN A 89 -2.06 -6.13 -20.48
C ASN A 89 -0.53 -6.20 -20.45
N SER A 90 0.06 -7.35 -20.80
CA SER A 90 1.51 -7.49 -20.98
C SER A 90 2.09 -6.40 -21.87
N LYS A 91 1.38 -6.03 -22.95
CA LYS A 91 1.80 -4.96 -23.87
C LYS A 91 1.96 -3.60 -23.18
N TYR A 92 1.17 -3.31 -22.15
CA TYR A 92 1.34 -2.08 -21.37
C TYR A 92 2.64 -2.10 -20.58
N PHE A 93 2.92 -3.20 -19.87
CA PHE A 93 4.18 -3.36 -19.14
C PHE A 93 5.41 -3.28 -20.05
N TRP A 94 5.34 -3.84 -21.26
CA TRP A 94 6.42 -3.76 -22.25
C TRP A 94 6.67 -2.34 -22.78
N ASN A 95 5.66 -1.48 -22.78
CA ASN A 95 5.75 -0.09 -23.24
C ASN A 95 5.77 0.92 -22.07
N LEU A 96 5.85 0.45 -20.82
CA LEU A 96 5.81 1.30 -19.65
C LEU A 96 7.06 2.19 -19.63
N SER A 97 6.85 3.50 -19.48
CA SER A 97 7.96 4.43 -19.40
C SER A 97 8.71 4.27 -18.07
N SER A 98 10.00 4.60 -18.05
CA SER A 98 10.80 4.60 -16.82
C SER A 98 10.51 5.80 -15.91
N SER A 99 9.48 6.62 -16.20
CA SER A 99 9.14 7.77 -15.36
C SER A 99 8.60 7.32 -13.99
N GLY A 100 8.95 8.04 -12.93
CA GLY A 100 8.49 7.70 -11.57
C GLY A 100 6.96 7.74 -11.42
N LEU A 101 6.27 8.63 -12.16
CA LEU A 101 4.81 8.71 -12.14
C LEU A 101 4.15 7.49 -12.79
N ASP A 102 4.69 6.98 -13.89
CA ASP A 102 4.13 5.81 -14.56
C ASP A 102 4.40 4.52 -13.78
N GLN A 103 5.58 4.42 -13.16
CA GLN A 103 5.88 3.34 -12.20
C GLN A 103 4.96 3.38 -10.98
N TYR A 104 4.70 4.57 -10.41
CA TYR A 104 3.77 4.74 -9.29
C TYR A 104 2.34 4.33 -9.65
N LYS A 105 1.82 4.79 -10.79
CA LYS A 105 0.47 4.42 -11.26
C LYS A 105 0.32 2.92 -11.45
N THR A 106 1.33 2.28 -12.04
CA THR A 106 1.39 0.83 -12.21
C THR A 106 1.42 0.12 -10.87
N TYR A 107 2.23 0.62 -9.92
CA TYR A 107 2.33 0.06 -8.59
C TYR A 107 0.97 0.02 -7.87
N VAL A 108 0.30 1.17 -7.79
CA VAL A 108 -1.01 1.30 -7.12
C VAL A 108 -2.09 0.46 -7.81
N THR A 109 -2.01 0.32 -9.13
CA THR A 109 -3.00 -0.44 -9.90
C THR A 109 -2.83 -1.95 -9.73
N VAL A 110 -1.59 -2.45 -9.61
CA VAL A 110 -1.29 -3.89 -9.67
C VAL A 110 -1.04 -4.49 -8.28
N PHE A 111 -0.37 -3.79 -7.37
CA PHE A 111 0.06 -4.37 -6.10
C PHE A 111 -0.92 -4.07 -4.97
N SER A 112 -1.35 -5.12 -4.26
CA SER A 112 -2.22 -5.02 -3.08
C SER A 112 -1.44 -4.81 -1.78
N MET A 113 -0.26 -4.23 -1.85
CA MET A 113 0.68 -4.10 -0.73
C MET A 113 0.94 -2.62 -0.43
N SER A 114 1.41 -2.36 0.80
CA SER A 114 2.00 -1.07 1.17
C SER A 114 3.18 -0.78 0.25
N LEU A 115 3.34 0.49 -0.15
CA LEU A 115 4.48 0.94 -0.94
C LEU A 115 5.78 0.36 -0.36
N VAL A 116 6.58 -0.28 -1.21
CA VAL A 116 7.86 -0.87 -0.79
C VAL A 116 8.81 0.26 -0.41
N ASP A 117 9.56 0.09 0.68
CA ASP A 117 10.36 1.15 1.30
C ASP A 117 11.43 1.74 0.36
N ASN A 118 11.96 0.96 -0.58
CA ASN A 118 12.91 1.45 -1.59
C ASN A 118 12.28 2.40 -2.63
N ILE A 119 10.97 2.28 -2.91
CA ILE A 119 10.27 3.12 -3.89
C ILE A 119 10.03 4.53 -3.35
N TYR A 120 10.04 4.74 -2.03
CA TYR A 120 9.87 6.07 -1.43
C TYR A 120 10.96 7.04 -1.91
N ASN A 121 12.20 6.58 -1.99
CA ASN A 121 13.33 7.39 -2.44
C ASN A 121 13.17 7.83 -3.92
N ASP A 122 12.67 6.95 -4.78
CA ASP A 122 12.38 7.27 -6.19
C ASP A 122 11.30 8.35 -6.35
N LEU A 123 10.44 8.51 -5.35
CA LEU A 123 9.40 9.55 -5.27
C LEU A 123 9.86 10.82 -4.54
N GLY A 124 11.10 10.85 -4.03
CA GLY A 124 11.60 11.96 -3.20
C GLY A 124 10.98 12.01 -1.80
N LEU A 125 10.41 10.89 -1.34
CA LEU A 125 9.82 10.74 0.00
C LEU A 125 10.79 10.00 0.92
N LEU A 126 10.76 10.35 2.21
CA LEU A 126 11.49 9.60 3.23
C LEU A 126 10.64 8.43 3.73
N PHE A 127 11.23 7.23 3.78
CA PHE A 127 10.57 6.09 4.40
C PHE A 127 10.52 6.24 5.92
N THR A 128 9.33 6.09 6.52
CA THR A 128 9.11 6.22 7.96
C THR A 128 9.30 4.89 8.69
N GLY A 129 10.53 4.37 8.66
CA GLY A 129 10.89 3.08 9.27
C GLY A 129 10.69 3.00 10.80
N SER A 130 10.42 4.11 11.47
CA SER A 130 10.00 4.12 12.87
C SER A 130 8.56 3.72 13.09
N PHE A 131 7.69 3.76 12.08
CA PHE A 131 6.25 3.46 12.18
C PHE A 131 5.81 2.33 11.25
N LEU A 132 6.48 2.16 10.11
CA LEU A 132 6.17 1.12 9.14
C LEU A 132 7.28 0.06 9.13
N PRO A 133 6.94 -1.23 9.26
CA PRO A 133 7.87 -2.30 8.96
C PRO A 133 8.42 -2.14 7.52
N ASN A 134 9.73 -2.28 7.33
CA ASN A 134 10.30 -2.34 5.98
C ASN A 134 9.89 -3.67 5.30
N HIS A 135 10.00 -3.78 3.98
CA HIS A 135 9.49 -4.97 3.26
C HIS A 135 10.20 -6.28 3.62
N MET A 136 11.40 -6.20 4.20
CA MET A 136 12.19 -7.35 4.67
C MET A 136 11.96 -7.68 6.15
N SER A 137 11.04 -6.96 6.80
CA SER A 137 10.83 -7.01 8.23
C SER A 137 9.80 -8.06 8.62
N PRO A 138 10.08 -8.92 9.62
CA PRO A 138 9.11 -9.90 10.11
C PRO A 138 8.11 -9.30 11.12
N PHE A 139 8.17 -7.99 11.37
CA PHE A 139 7.36 -7.35 12.41
C PHE A 139 5.90 -7.19 12.00
N SER A 140 4.99 -7.38 12.96
CA SER A 140 3.55 -7.19 12.76
C SER A 140 3.13 -5.72 12.92
N ASP A 141 1.83 -5.48 12.95
CA ASP A 141 1.16 -4.22 13.30
C ASP A 141 1.64 -3.57 14.61
N LYS A 142 2.04 -4.37 15.62
CA LYS A 142 2.50 -3.86 16.93
C LYS A 142 4.01 -3.92 17.06
N ILE A 143 4.67 -2.80 16.73
CA ILE A 143 6.13 -2.67 16.84
C ILE A 143 6.56 -1.93 18.12
N THR A 144 7.39 -2.57 18.93
CA THR A 144 7.99 -1.99 20.14
C THR A 144 9.10 -1.00 19.81
N TYR A 145 9.51 -0.15 20.76
CA TYR A 145 10.61 0.81 20.54
C TYR A 145 11.93 0.15 20.10
N LYS A 146 12.23 -1.05 20.62
CA LYS A 146 13.43 -1.80 20.22
C LYS A 146 13.32 -2.29 18.77
N GLU A 147 12.16 -2.82 18.39
CA GLU A 147 11.89 -3.30 17.03
C GLU A 147 11.87 -2.14 16.03
N ARG A 148 11.38 -0.96 16.42
CA ARG A 148 11.48 0.28 15.61
C ARG A 148 12.92 0.60 15.28
N PHE A 149 13.81 0.56 16.26
CA PHE A 149 15.23 0.80 16.04
C PHE A 149 15.84 -0.27 15.12
N GLN A 150 15.52 -1.55 15.34
CA GLN A 150 15.95 -2.63 14.46
C GLN A 150 15.43 -2.46 13.04
N ASN A 151 14.18 -2.03 12.86
CA ASN A 151 13.56 -1.83 11.56
C ASN A 151 14.22 -0.70 10.76
N VAL A 152 14.52 0.43 11.42
CA VAL A 152 15.26 1.54 10.82
C VAL A 152 16.66 1.10 10.40
N TYR A 153 17.37 0.39 11.28
CA TYR A 153 18.69 -0.17 10.95
C TYR A 153 18.62 -1.10 9.74
N SER A 154 17.67 -2.05 9.75
CA SER A 154 17.47 -3.01 8.66
C SER A 154 17.11 -2.35 7.35
N HIS A 155 16.35 -1.25 7.35
CA HIS A 155 16.05 -0.49 6.15
C HIS A 155 17.33 0.10 5.52
N TYR A 156 18.10 0.89 6.27
CA TYR A 156 19.32 1.50 5.73
C TYR A 156 20.38 0.46 5.34
N PHE A 157 20.54 -0.60 6.15
CA PHE A 157 21.44 -1.69 5.80
C PHE A 157 20.96 -2.40 4.51
N GLY A 158 19.66 -2.65 4.42
CA GLY A 158 19.02 -3.24 3.25
C GLY A 158 19.24 -2.41 1.99
N GLU A 159 19.06 -1.08 2.05
CA GLU A 159 19.33 -0.18 0.91
C GLU A 159 20.80 -0.23 0.46
N VAL A 160 21.74 -0.23 1.40
CA VAL A 160 23.16 -0.36 1.07
C VAL A 160 23.43 -1.70 0.38
N VAL A 161 22.91 -2.81 0.92
CA VAL A 161 23.07 -4.13 0.30
C VAL A 161 22.39 -4.19 -1.07
N LEU A 162 21.17 -3.68 -1.22
CA LEU A 162 20.45 -3.65 -2.48
C LEU A 162 21.22 -2.85 -3.52
N SER A 163 21.77 -1.69 -3.17
CA SER A 163 22.56 -0.88 -4.12
C SER A 163 23.79 -1.62 -4.65
N HIS A 164 24.48 -2.40 -3.81
CA HIS A 164 25.61 -3.23 -4.23
C HIS A 164 25.18 -4.46 -5.06
N LEU A 165 23.99 -5.01 -4.77
CA LEU A 165 23.44 -6.16 -5.49
C LEU A 165 22.67 -5.77 -6.75
N ASN A 166 22.28 -4.50 -6.91
CA ASN A 166 21.34 -4.06 -7.94
C ASN A 166 21.83 -4.41 -9.34
N ASP A 167 23.11 -4.18 -9.61
CA ASP A 167 23.75 -4.51 -10.89
C ASP A 167 23.71 -6.02 -11.21
N ARG A 168 23.77 -6.87 -10.18
CA ARG A 168 23.72 -8.33 -10.30
C ARG A 168 22.28 -8.85 -10.40
N MET A 169 21.38 -8.27 -9.62
CA MET A 169 19.98 -8.69 -9.48
C MET A 169 19.15 -8.29 -10.71
N THR A 170 19.31 -7.06 -11.18
CA THR A 170 18.53 -6.53 -12.32
C THR A 170 19.08 -7.00 -13.66
N LEU A 171 20.35 -7.44 -13.68
CA LEU A 171 21.12 -7.71 -14.91
C LEU A 171 21.11 -6.53 -15.89
N GLN A 172 20.73 -5.32 -15.44
CA GLN A 172 20.50 -4.18 -16.31
C GLN A 172 21.76 -3.79 -17.07
N LYS A 173 22.92 -3.88 -16.41
CA LYS A 173 24.22 -3.63 -17.03
C LYS A 173 24.50 -4.61 -18.18
N LYS A 174 24.26 -5.91 -17.96
CA LYS A 174 24.44 -6.94 -18.98
C LYS A 174 23.44 -6.80 -20.12
N PHE A 175 22.19 -6.47 -19.80
CA PHE A 175 21.18 -6.16 -20.81
C PHE A 175 21.57 -4.96 -21.68
N ASN A 176 22.05 -3.87 -21.07
CA ASN A 176 22.53 -2.70 -21.81
C ASN A 176 23.79 -2.99 -22.65
N GLU A 177 24.68 -3.85 -22.16
CA GLU A 177 25.86 -4.31 -22.91
C GLU A 177 25.48 -5.15 -24.14
N ASP A 178 24.51 -6.05 -23.98
CA ASP A 178 24.08 -6.98 -25.04
C ASP A 178 23.17 -6.32 -26.09
N TYR A 179 22.31 -5.38 -25.69
CA TYR A 179 21.25 -4.83 -26.56
C TYR A 179 21.38 -3.34 -26.85
N GLY A 180 22.27 -2.62 -26.17
CA GLY A 180 22.35 -1.17 -26.26
C GLY A 180 21.08 -0.47 -25.76
N LYS A 181 21.18 0.82 -25.51
CA LYS A 181 19.99 1.69 -25.46
C LYS A 181 19.66 2.16 -26.87
#